data_AF-A0A349YIW8-F1
#
_entry.id   AF-A0A349YIW8-F1
#
_cell.length_a   1.000
_cell.length_b   1.000
_cell.length_c   1.000
_cell.angle_alpha   90.00
_cell.angle_beta   90.00
_cell.angle_gamma   90.00
#
_symmetry.space_group_name_H-M   'P 1'
#
loop_
_entity.id
_entity.type
_entity.pdbx_description
1 polymer ?
#
loop_
_entity_poly.entity_id
_entity_poly.type
_entity_poly.pdbx_seq_one_letter_code
_entity_poly.pdbx_strand_id
1 'polypeptide(L)'
;MKRIFNSRENKKDKDNYQEKHHIIPKTMGGTNDLSNLIYLYAQEHYYAHKLLAQENPHEKGLQLAWWNMCQCKEEGYRNYKISAEEYSLARTNAAKINSEIRKGIKFSDDHRKKLCQRGKAVINLTTGKVYNNAKAASIDTGIKASHIGECCRGEIARAGESDEGIPYIWRFVGEENKEVSNKKIFMRKKVMCVET
;
A
#
# COMPACT_ATOMS: atom_id res chain seq x y z
N MET A 1 -9.35 1.30 -31.95
CA MET A 1 -10.46 2.30 -31.90
C MET A 1 -11.24 2.51 -33.20
N LYS A 2 -10.64 2.34 -34.40
CA LYS A 2 -11.33 2.53 -35.69
C LYS A 2 -12.64 1.73 -35.85
N ARG A 3 -12.72 0.52 -35.27
CA ARG A 3 -13.93 -0.33 -35.32
C ARG A 3 -15.13 0.27 -34.58
N ILE A 4 -14.92 1.01 -33.49
CA ILE A 4 -16.01 1.59 -32.68
C ILE A 4 -16.60 2.82 -33.37
N PHE A 5 -15.74 3.65 -33.98
CA PHE A 5 -16.17 4.81 -34.79
C PHE A 5 -17.09 4.43 -35.94
N ASN A 6 -16.87 3.26 -36.55
CA ASN A 6 -17.69 2.81 -37.67
C ASN A 6 -18.99 2.12 -37.22
N SER A 7 -19.13 1.79 -35.94
CA SER A 7 -20.31 1.09 -35.43
C SER A 7 -21.39 2.01 -34.85
N ARG A 8 -21.01 3.20 -34.36
CA ARG A 8 -21.96 4.17 -33.79
C ARG A 8 -21.43 5.60 -33.79
N GLU A 9 -22.34 6.56 -33.73
CA GLU A 9 -22.00 7.96 -33.53
C GLU A 9 -21.33 8.20 -32.17
N ASN A 10 -20.38 9.12 -32.11
CA ASN A 10 -19.73 9.55 -30.88
C ASN A 10 -20.61 10.52 -30.09
N LYS A 11 -21.75 10.02 -29.61
CA LYS A 11 -22.72 10.77 -28.82
C LYS A 11 -22.89 10.11 -27.45
N LYS A 12 -23.00 10.95 -26.42
CA LYS A 12 -23.31 10.48 -25.07
C LYS A 12 -24.70 9.86 -25.04
N ASP A 13 -24.77 8.59 -24.70
CA ASP A 13 -26.00 7.91 -24.31
C ASP A 13 -26.40 8.39 -22.90
N LYS A 14 -27.66 8.80 -22.76
CA LYS A 14 -28.19 9.29 -21.47
C LYS A 14 -28.71 8.15 -20.60
N ASP A 15 -29.03 7.01 -21.20
CA ASP A 15 -29.70 5.90 -20.53
C ASP A 15 -28.70 4.87 -20.00
N ASN A 16 -27.46 4.90 -20.52
CA ASN A 16 -26.40 3.97 -20.15
C ASN A 16 -25.16 4.69 -19.61
N TYR A 17 -24.45 4.00 -18.72
CA TYR A 17 -23.20 4.49 -18.17
C TYR A 17 -22.07 4.46 -19.21
N GLN A 18 -21.48 5.62 -19.47
CA GLN A 18 -20.37 5.79 -20.41
C GLN A 18 -19.25 6.63 -19.82
N GLU A 19 -18.03 6.36 -20.27
CA GLU A 19 -16.81 6.99 -19.83
C GLU A 19 -16.14 7.68 -21.02
N LYS A 20 -15.65 8.89 -20.81
CA LYS A 20 -14.84 9.59 -21.82
C LYS A 20 -13.47 8.94 -21.87
N HIS A 21 -13.05 8.57 -23.07
CA HIS A 21 -11.74 7.99 -23.33
C HIS A 21 -11.01 8.82 -24.39
N HIS A 22 -9.70 9.00 -24.20
CA HIS A 22 -8.86 9.67 -25.19
C HIS A 22 -8.51 8.72 -26.33
N ILE A 23 -8.69 9.13 -27.58
CA ILE A 23 -8.34 8.30 -28.74
C ILE A 23 -6.82 8.09 -28.79
N ILE A 24 -6.09 9.18 -28.65
CA ILE A 24 -4.65 9.18 -28.40
C ILE A 24 -4.50 9.53 -26.90
N PRO A 25 -3.96 8.62 -26.08
CA PRO A 25 -3.73 8.89 -24.66
C PRO A 25 -2.78 10.08 -24.44
N LYS A 26 -2.98 10.82 -23.35
CA LYS A 26 -2.10 11.96 -22.98
C LYS A 26 -0.64 11.57 -22.85
N THR A 27 -0.36 10.37 -22.36
CA THR A 27 1.00 9.83 -22.21
C THR A 27 1.71 9.68 -23.56
N MET A 28 0.94 9.60 -24.65
CA MET A 28 1.43 9.56 -26.03
C MET A 28 1.24 10.89 -26.77
N GLY A 29 1.06 12.00 -26.05
CA GLY A 29 0.91 13.34 -26.64
C GLY A 29 -0.50 13.71 -27.10
N GLY A 30 -1.52 12.93 -26.75
CA GLY A 30 -2.90 13.25 -27.09
C GLY A 30 -3.45 14.48 -26.35
N THR A 31 -4.31 15.24 -27.03
CA THR A 31 -4.92 16.47 -26.50
C THR A 31 -6.24 16.19 -25.76
N ASN A 32 -6.80 17.21 -25.11
CA ASN A 32 -8.13 17.16 -24.50
C ASN A 32 -9.26 17.61 -25.45
N ASP A 33 -8.94 17.80 -26.73
CA ASP A 33 -9.90 18.33 -27.69
C ASP A 33 -11.04 17.33 -27.92
N LEU A 34 -12.23 17.84 -28.26
CA LEU A 34 -13.41 17.01 -28.51
C LEU A 34 -13.17 15.98 -29.64
N SER A 35 -12.32 16.30 -30.61
CA SER A 35 -11.91 15.39 -31.68
C SER A 35 -11.08 14.20 -31.19
N ASN A 36 -10.42 14.32 -30.04
CA ASN A 36 -9.61 13.26 -29.41
C ASN A 36 -10.37 12.53 -28.28
N LEU A 37 -11.66 12.81 -28.08
CA LEU A 37 -12.45 12.21 -27.02
C LEU A 37 -13.59 11.37 -27.59
N ILE A 38 -13.78 10.17 -27.04
CA ILE A 38 -14.86 9.25 -27.41
C ILE A 38 -15.60 8.76 -26.17
N TYR A 39 -16.93 8.57 -26.28
CA TYR A 39 -17.73 7.93 -25.24
C TYR A 39 -17.74 6.41 -25.42
N LEU A 40 -17.22 5.70 -24.41
CA LEU A 40 -17.15 4.24 -24.37
C LEU A 40 -17.97 3.69 -23.21
N TYR A 41 -18.65 2.56 -23.43
CA TYR A 41 -19.19 1.77 -22.32
C TYR A 41 -18.05 1.20 -21.48
N ALA A 42 -18.34 0.87 -20.22
CA ALA A 42 -17.35 0.33 -19.28
C ALA A 42 -16.51 -0.83 -19.88
N GLN A 43 -17.16 -1.78 -20.54
CA GLN A 43 -16.49 -2.92 -21.17
C GLN A 43 -15.61 -2.50 -22.37
N GLU A 44 -16.08 -1.58 -23.20
CA GLU A 44 -15.31 -1.08 -24.34
C GLU A 44 -14.09 -0.27 -23.88
N HIS A 45 -14.25 0.50 -22.81
CA HIS A 45 -13.17 1.27 -22.21
C HIS A 45 -12.09 0.35 -21.62
N TYR A 46 -12.49 -0.75 -20.97
CA TYR A 46 -11.56 -1.80 -20.55
C TYR A 46 -10.77 -2.35 -21.72
N TYR A 47 -11.45 -2.77 -22.80
CA TYR A 47 -10.77 -3.32 -23.97
C TYR A 47 -9.88 -2.30 -24.68
N ALA A 48 -10.28 -1.03 -24.73
CA ALA A 48 -9.45 0.04 -25.30
C ALA A 48 -8.14 0.17 -24.52
N HIS A 49 -8.19 0.26 -23.19
CA HIS A 49 -6.98 0.32 -22.37
C HIS A 49 -6.14 -0.95 -22.43
N LYS A 50 -6.77 -2.13 -22.45
CA LYS A 50 -6.07 -3.41 -22.63
C LYS A 50 -5.30 -3.44 -23.93
N LEU A 51 -5.96 -3.18 -25.07
CA LEU A 51 -5.33 -3.23 -26.39
C LEU A 51 -4.23 -2.17 -26.52
N LEU A 52 -4.48 -0.94 -26.06
CA LEU A 52 -3.47 0.12 -26.06
C LEU A 52 -2.22 -0.27 -25.27
N ALA A 53 -2.40 -0.91 -24.10
CA ALA A 53 -1.28 -1.41 -23.32
C ALA A 53 -0.55 -2.57 -24.04
N GLN A 54 -1.27 -3.49 -24.66
CA GLN A 54 -0.65 -4.61 -25.38
C GLN A 54 0.14 -4.15 -26.62
N GLU A 55 -0.37 -3.17 -27.36
CA GLU A 55 0.32 -2.58 -28.52
C GLU A 55 1.54 -1.73 -28.10
N ASN A 56 1.56 -1.22 -26.87
CA ASN A 56 2.61 -0.34 -26.36
C ASN A 56 3.20 -0.87 -25.03
N PRO A 57 3.95 -1.98 -25.06
CA PRO A 57 4.46 -2.63 -23.84
C PRO A 57 5.44 -1.77 -23.04
N HIS A 58 6.14 -0.84 -23.70
CA HIS A 58 7.13 0.04 -23.08
C HIS A 58 6.51 1.30 -22.45
N GLU A 59 5.25 1.62 -22.78
CA GLU A 59 4.57 2.81 -22.28
C GLU A 59 3.98 2.56 -20.90
N LYS A 60 4.76 2.94 -19.87
CA LYS A 60 4.43 2.71 -18.45
C LYS A 60 3.04 3.22 -18.07
N GLY A 61 2.67 4.40 -18.57
CA GLY A 61 1.36 5.00 -18.29
C GLY A 61 0.19 4.15 -18.79
N LEU A 62 0.34 3.50 -19.95
CA LEU A 62 -0.71 2.64 -20.53
C LEU A 62 -0.83 1.32 -19.78
N GLN A 63 0.30 0.70 -19.40
CA GLN A 63 0.30 -0.50 -18.56
C GLN A 63 -0.40 -0.25 -17.22
N LEU A 64 -0.11 0.89 -16.59
CA LEU A 64 -0.75 1.28 -15.34
C LEU A 64 -2.24 1.62 -15.53
N ALA A 65 -2.62 2.23 -16.65
CA ALA A 65 -4.02 2.51 -16.98
C ALA A 65 -4.82 1.21 -17.12
N TRP A 66 -4.30 0.22 -17.86
CA TRP A 66 -4.93 -1.09 -17.96
C TRP A 66 -5.04 -1.79 -16.60
N TRP A 67 -3.97 -1.78 -15.79
CA TRP A 67 -3.99 -2.32 -14.43
C TRP A 67 -5.06 -1.66 -13.54
N ASN A 68 -5.28 -0.35 -13.67
CA ASN A 68 -6.33 0.34 -12.94
C ASN A 68 -7.74 -0.12 -13.38
N MET A 69 -7.93 -0.43 -14.66
CA MET A 69 -9.18 -1.02 -15.13
C MET A 69 -9.43 -2.43 -14.58
N CYS A 70 -8.37 -3.16 -14.21
CA CYS A 70 -8.48 -4.49 -13.60
C CYS A 70 -8.83 -4.50 -12.10
N GLN A 71 -8.61 -3.39 -11.39
CA GLN A 71 -8.76 -3.32 -9.93
C GLN A 71 -10.14 -2.86 -9.45
N CYS A 72 -11.09 -2.65 -10.36
CA CYS A 72 -12.44 -2.19 -10.03
C CYS A 72 -13.21 -3.31 -9.29
N LYS A 73 -13.45 -3.13 -7.99
CA LYS A 73 -14.16 -4.10 -7.14
C LYS A 73 -15.68 -3.87 -7.18
N GLU A 74 -16.38 -4.94 -7.53
CA GLU A 74 -17.74 -5.42 -7.22
C GLU A 74 -18.96 -4.51 -6.97
N GLU A 75 -18.87 -3.18 -6.81
CA GLU A 75 -20.06 -2.33 -6.58
C GLU A 75 -20.10 -1.11 -7.51
N GLY A 76 -20.29 -1.34 -8.83
CA GLY A 76 -20.47 -0.23 -9.77
C GLY A 76 -20.78 -0.62 -11.20
N TYR A 77 -20.89 0.40 -12.05
CA TYR A 77 -21.23 0.31 -13.49
C TYR A 77 -20.22 -0.46 -14.37
N ARG A 78 -19.10 -0.93 -13.79
CA ARG A 78 -18.04 -1.68 -14.49
C ARG A 78 -18.16 -3.19 -14.24
N ASN A 79 -19.28 -3.77 -14.67
CA ASN A 79 -19.60 -5.19 -14.49
C ASN A 79 -19.09 -6.08 -15.64
N TYR A 80 -17.80 -5.99 -15.98
CA TYR A 80 -17.17 -6.87 -16.96
C TYR A 80 -16.29 -7.92 -16.29
N LYS A 81 -16.25 -9.13 -16.85
CA LYS A 81 -15.40 -10.22 -16.35
C LYS A 81 -13.99 -10.10 -16.94
N ILE A 82 -12.99 -10.24 -16.07
CA ILE A 82 -11.57 -10.22 -16.44
C ILE A 82 -11.05 -11.65 -16.31
N SER A 83 -10.29 -12.13 -17.31
CA SER A 83 -9.69 -13.46 -17.20
C SER A 83 -8.54 -13.49 -16.19
N ALA A 84 -8.31 -14.64 -15.55
CA ALA A 84 -7.19 -14.79 -14.61
C ALA A 84 -5.84 -14.47 -15.26
N GLU A 85 -5.68 -14.82 -16.54
CA GLU A 85 -4.48 -14.55 -17.33
C GLU A 85 -4.28 -13.04 -17.55
N GLU A 86 -5.32 -12.33 -17.99
CA GLU A 86 -5.30 -10.87 -18.19
C GLU A 86 -4.94 -10.14 -16.90
N TYR A 87 -5.57 -10.52 -15.80
CA TYR A 87 -5.31 -9.94 -14.49
C TYR A 87 -3.86 -10.17 -14.05
N SER A 88 -3.37 -11.41 -14.16
CA SER A 88 -2.00 -11.77 -13.78
C SER A 88 -0.96 -11.00 -14.57
N LEU A 89 -1.17 -10.86 -15.88
CA LEU A 89 -0.29 -10.11 -16.78
C LEU A 89 -0.27 -8.62 -16.42
N ALA A 90 -1.45 -7.99 -16.31
CA ALA A 90 -1.56 -6.58 -15.96
C ALA A 90 -0.92 -6.27 -14.59
N ARG A 91 -1.15 -7.14 -13.59
CA ARG A 91 -0.57 -7.02 -12.26
C ARG A 91 0.95 -7.11 -12.28
N THR A 92 1.49 -8.08 -13.01
CA THR A 92 2.93 -8.31 -13.12
C THR A 92 3.64 -7.11 -13.76
N ASN A 93 3.08 -6.58 -14.85
CA ASN A 93 3.61 -5.41 -15.52
C ASN A 93 3.58 -4.18 -14.60
N ALA A 94 2.45 -3.93 -13.95
CA ALA A 94 2.31 -2.81 -13.02
C ALA A 94 3.26 -2.93 -11.81
N ALA A 95 3.48 -4.13 -11.29
CA ALA A 95 4.42 -4.35 -10.18
C ALA A 95 5.86 -4.00 -10.56
N LYS A 96 6.31 -4.44 -11.75
CA LYS A 96 7.64 -4.09 -12.29
C LYS A 96 7.81 -2.58 -12.43
N ILE A 97 6.84 -1.93 -13.08
CA ILE A 97 6.84 -0.48 -13.29
C ILE A 97 6.86 0.29 -11.97
N ASN A 98 6.01 -0.09 -11.01
CA ASN A 98 5.97 0.58 -9.70
C ASN A 98 7.27 0.41 -8.93
N SER A 99 7.91 -0.76 -9.01
CA SER A 99 9.22 -1.02 -8.40
C SER A 99 10.27 -0.07 -8.98
N GLU A 100 10.32 0.06 -10.32
CA GLU A 100 11.25 0.97 -11.00
C GLU A 100 11.00 2.43 -10.63
N ILE A 101 9.74 2.89 -10.66
CA ILE A 101 9.39 4.29 -10.35
C ILE A 101 9.79 4.63 -8.91
N ARG A 102 9.56 3.72 -7.95
CA ARG A 102 9.82 3.98 -6.53
C ARG A 102 11.29 3.81 -6.14
N LYS A 103 12.09 3.14 -6.95
CA LYS A 103 13.50 2.85 -6.63
C LYS A 103 14.27 4.16 -6.47
N GLY A 104 14.88 4.33 -5.30
CA GLY A 104 15.73 5.49 -4.99
C GLY A 104 14.99 6.77 -4.58
N ILE A 105 13.65 6.79 -4.60
CA ILE A 105 12.89 7.93 -4.08
C ILE A 105 13.04 7.96 -2.56
N LYS A 106 13.70 9.01 -2.04
CA LYS A 106 13.77 9.31 -0.61
C LYS A 106 12.61 10.24 -0.24
N PHE A 107 11.93 9.94 0.86
CA PHE A 107 10.93 10.84 1.40
C PHE A 107 11.56 12.14 1.90
N SER A 108 10.86 13.25 1.72
CA SER A 108 11.28 14.55 2.24
C SER A 108 11.34 14.53 3.77
N ASP A 109 12.17 15.41 4.32
CA ASP A 109 12.35 15.57 5.76
C ASP A 109 11.03 15.94 6.45
N ASP A 110 10.24 16.81 5.82
CA ASP A 110 8.90 17.16 6.30
C ASP A 110 7.96 15.94 6.34
N HIS A 111 7.97 15.12 5.29
CA HIS A 111 7.18 13.89 5.27
C HIS A 111 7.61 12.94 6.41
N ARG A 112 8.92 12.78 6.64
CA ARG A 112 9.46 11.97 7.75
C ARG A 112 9.04 12.52 9.11
N LYS A 113 9.04 13.85 9.29
CA LYS A 113 8.58 14.51 10.54
C LYS A 113 7.09 14.25 10.79
N LYS A 114 6.23 14.47 9.79
CA LYS A 114 4.78 14.22 9.90
C LYS A 114 4.48 12.75 10.22
N LEU A 115 5.23 11.81 9.64
CA LEU A 115 5.09 10.38 9.96
C LEU A 115 5.47 10.09 11.43
N CYS A 116 6.54 10.70 11.94
CA CYS A 116 6.96 10.57 13.33
C CYS A 116 5.93 11.14 14.32
N GLN A 117 5.36 12.32 14.00
CA GLN A 117 4.34 12.98 14.85
C GLN A 117 3.03 12.20 14.96
N ARG A 118 2.71 11.36 13.97
CA ARG A 118 1.52 10.49 14.00
C ARG A 118 1.69 9.23 14.87
N GLY A 119 2.89 8.98 15.39
CA GLY A 119 3.14 7.84 16.28
C GLY A 119 2.35 7.94 17.58
N LYS A 120 1.77 6.83 18.05
CA LYS A 120 1.10 6.76 19.35
C LYS A 120 2.11 6.96 20.49
N ALA A 121 1.72 7.73 21.50
CA ALA A 121 2.51 7.90 22.71
C ALA A 121 2.68 6.57 23.46
N VAL A 122 3.85 6.39 24.07
CA VAL A 122 4.22 5.19 24.82
C VAL A 122 4.67 5.54 26.23
N ILE A 123 4.38 4.65 27.18
CA ILE A 123 4.84 4.73 28.56
C ILE A 123 5.69 3.51 28.87
N ASN A 124 6.79 3.72 29.60
CA ASN A 124 7.55 2.67 30.25
C ASN A 124 6.99 2.49 31.66
N LEU A 125 6.33 1.37 31.92
CA LEU A 125 5.71 1.09 33.21
C LEU A 125 6.73 0.86 34.34
N THR A 126 7.93 0.39 33.99
CA THR A 126 9.01 0.12 34.95
C THR A 126 9.59 1.42 35.52
N THR A 127 9.74 2.44 34.67
CA THR A 127 10.35 3.73 35.05
C THR A 127 9.33 4.86 35.22
N GLY A 128 8.09 4.66 34.80
CA GLY A 128 7.05 5.68 34.75
C GLY A 128 7.21 6.73 33.64
N LYS A 129 8.29 6.68 32.84
CA LYS A 129 8.57 7.69 31.81
C LYS A 129 7.61 7.57 30.61
N VAL A 130 7.05 8.71 30.20
CA VAL A 130 6.14 8.83 29.05
C VAL A 130 6.86 9.51 27.88
N TYR A 131 6.65 8.98 26.67
CA TYR A 131 7.21 9.50 25.43
C TYR A 131 6.12 9.72 24.39
N ASN A 132 6.29 10.76 23.56
CA ASN A 132 5.35 11.09 22.50
C ASN A 132 5.18 9.99 21.45
N ASN A 133 6.19 9.14 21.27
CA ASN A 133 6.10 7.93 20.45
C ASN A 133 7.24 6.95 20.75
N ALA A 134 7.13 5.73 20.21
CA ALA A 134 8.16 4.69 20.35
C ALA A 134 9.54 5.10 19.78
N LYS A 135 9.59 6.05 18.84
CA LYS A 135 10.87 6.54 18.29
C LYS A 135 11.59 7.46 19.28
N ALA A 136 10.87 8.32 19.99
CA ALA A 136 11.42 9.14 21.07
C ALA A 136 11.96 8.25 22.20
N ALA A 137 11.19 7.24 22.63
CA ALA A 137 11.63 6.24 23.60
C ALA A 137 12.87 5.46 23.13
N SER A 138 12.92 5.12 21.84
CA SER A 138 14.05 4.41 21.22
C SER A 138 15.34 5.23 21.24
N ILE A 139 15.26 6.55 21.09
CA ILE A 139 16.42 7.45 21.13
C ILE A 139 16.96 7.55 22.56
N ASP A 140 16.08 7.67 23.55
CA ASP A 140 16.48 7.79 24.97
C ASP A 140 17.10 6.49 25.51
N THR A 141 16.50 5.35 25.17
CA THR A 141 16.88 4.04 25.77
C THR A 141 17.84 3.21 24.91
N GLY A 142 18.10 3.62 23.66
CA GLY A 142 18.86 2.84 22.68
C GLY A 142 18.13 1.58 22.15
N ILE A 143 16.92 1.30 22.63
CA ILE A 143 16.13 0.12 22.23
C ILE A 143 15.48 0.38 20.88
N LYS A 144 15.38 -0.62 20.00
CA LYS A 144 14.68 -0.46 18.72
C LYS A 144 13.21 -0.10 18.93
N ALA A 145 12.74 0.96 18.27
CA ALA A 145 11.33 1.39 18.31
C ALA A 145 10.35 0.26 17.91
N SER A 146 10.77 -0.68 17.07
CA SER A 146 9.97 -1.87 16.72
C SER A 146 9.72 -2.75 17.95
N HIS A 147 10.75 -3.08 18.73
CA HIS A 147 10.61 -3.89 19.94
C HIS A 147 9.75 -3.18 20.99
N ILE A 148 9.90 -1.86 21.15
CA ILE A 148 9.02 -1.08 22.03
C ILE A 148 7.56 -1.22 21.56
N GLY A 149 7.30 -1.08 20.26
CA GLY A 149 5.97 -1.26 19.69
C GLY A 149 5.39 -2.68 19.85
N GLU A 150 6.21 -3.72 19.64
CA GLU A 150 5.85 -5.13 19.89
C GLU A 150 5.49 -5.36 21.36
N CYS A 151 6.24 -4.73 22.27
CA CYS A 151 5.97 -4.78 23.70
C CYS A 151 4.65 -4.10 24.06
N CYS A 152 4.38 -2.92 23.50
CA CYS A 152 3.10 -2.22 23.66
C CYS A 152 1.90 -3.02 23.15
N ARG A 153 2.06 -3.81 22.08
CA ARG A 153 1.02 -4.69 21.53
C ARG A 153 0.87 -6.01 22.29
N GLY A 154 1.76 -6.30 23.25
CA GLY A 154 1.76 -7.55 24.00
C GLY A 154 2.33 -8.75 23.22
N GLU A 155 3.03 -8.52 22.11
CA GLU A 155 3.70 -9.56 21.31
C GLU A 155 4.97 -10.06 22.01
N ILE A 156 5.65 -9.16 22.73
CA ILE A 156 6.77 -9.47 23.62
C ILE A 156 6.50 -8.91 25.02
N ALA A 157 6.94 -9.63 26.05
CA ALA A 157 6.68 -9.23 27.44
C ALA A 157 7.48 -7.98 27.87
N ARG A 158 8.66 -7.77 27.28
CA ARG A 158 9.60 -6.70 27.63
C ARG A 158 10.44 -6.28 26.43
N ALA A 159 10.93 -5.05 26.47
CA ALA A 159 11.91 -4.54 25.52
C ALA A 159 12.95 -3.70 26.27
N GLY A 160 14.18 -4.22 26.41
CA GLY A 160 15.26 -3.60 27.17
C GLY A 160 15.21 -3.84 28.69
N GLU A 161 16.23 -3.34 29.38
CA GLU A 161 16.42 -3.44 30.84
C GLU A 161 17.25 -2.27 31.35
N SER A 162 17.16 -1.96 32.65
CA SER A 162 18.02 -0.99 33.34
C SER A 162 19.41 -1.55 33.63
N ASP A 163 20.33 -0.69 34.09
CA ASP A 163 21.66 -1.09 34.56
C ASP A 163 21.61 -2.09 35.74
N GLU A 164 20.49 -2.08 36.48
CA GLU A 164 20.21 -3.02 37.57
C GLU A 164 19.55 -4.33 37.09
N GLY A 165 19.39 -4.51 35.78
CA GLY A 165 18.77 -5.70 35.18
C GLY A 165 17.24 -5.73 35.26
N ILE A 166 16.59 -4.61 35.59
CA ILE A 166 15.13 -4.55 35.70
C ILE A 166 14.52 -4.42 34.30
N PRO A 167 13.66 -5.35 33.86
CA PRO A 167 13.13 -5.34 32.50
C PRO A 167 12.15 -4.17 32.27
N TYR A 168 12.25 -3.55 31.10
CA TYR A 168 11.33 -2.49 30.69
C TYR A 168 10.06 -3.05 30.05
N ILE A 169 8.93 -2.69 30.63
CA ILE A 169 7.59 -3.01 30.13
C ILE A 169 7.00 -1.77 29.50
N TRP A 170 6.56 -1.86 28.24
CA TRP A 170 6.06 -0.74 27.47
C TRP A 170 4.56 -0.88 27.15
N ARG A 171 3.84 0.23 27.17
CA ARG A 171 2.41 0.32 26.80
C ARG A 171 2.12 1.57 25.99
N PHE A 172 1.07 1.54 25.17
CA PHE A 172 0.54 2.76 24.55
C PHE A 172 -0.24 3.55 25.58
N VAL A 173 -0.09 4.88 25.56
CA VAL A 173 -0.84 5.78 26.45
C VAL A 173 -2.31 5.79 26.00
N GLY A 174 -3.24 5.58 26.93
CA GLY A 174 -4.68 5.64 26.68
C GLY A 174 -5.31 4.34 26.13
N GLU A 175 -4.54 3.26 25.96
CA GLU A 175 -5.11 1.93 25.75
C GLU A 175 -5.18 1.19 27.09
N GLU A 176 -6.33 0.55 27.37
CA GLU A 176 -6.43 -0.37 28.50
C GLU A 176 -5.37 -1.46 28.38
N ASN A 177 -4.73 -1.80 29.50
CA ASN A 177 -3.64 -2.78 29.54
C ASN A 177 -4.12 -4.12 28.97
N LYS A 178 -3.84 -4.39 27.70
CA LYS A 178 -4.01 -5.72 27.14
C LYS A 178 -3.11 -6.66 27.94
N GLU A 179 -3.71 -7.67 28.56
CA GLU A 179 -2.96 -8.76 29.16
C GLU A 179 -1.99 -9.33 28.14
N VAL A 180 -0.74 -9.55 28.55
CA VAL A 180 0.26 -10.17 27.70
C VAL A 180 -0.30 -11.53 27.27
N SER A 181 -0.43 -11.77 25.97
CA SER A 181 -0.92 -13.07 25.53
C SER A 181 0.07 -14.14 26.02
N ASN A 182 -0.38 -15.00 26.94
CA ASN A 182 0.42 -16.05 27.57
C ASN A 182 0.95 -17.11 26.57
N LYS A 183 0.77 -16.94 25.26
CA LYS A 183 1.07 -17.96 24.24
C LYS A 183 2.55 -18.19 23.94
N LYS A 184 3.50 -17.45 24.54
CA LYS A 184 4.96 -17.67 24.29
C LYS A 184 5.88 -17.52 25.50
N ILE A 185 5.36 -17.62 26.73
CA ILE A 185 6.20 -17.51 27.95
C ILE A 185 6.92 -18.84 28.29
N PHE A 186 6.39 -19.98 27.85
CA PHE A 186 7.06 -21.28 27.98
C PHE A 186 7.60 -21.76 26.64
N MET A 187 8.92 -21.64 26.43
CA MET A 187 9.81 -22.56 25.69
C MET A 187 11.05 -21.80 25.17
N ARG A 188 11.91 -21.37 26.08
CA ARG A 188 13.36 -21.43 25.84
C ARG A 188 13.93 -22.29 26.96
N LYS A 189 13.95 -23.61 26.74
CA LYS A 189 14.78 -24.51 27.55
C LYS A 189 16.22 -24.03 27.36
N LYS A 190 16.91 -23.68 28.46
CA LYS A 190 18.37 -23.53 28.44
C LYS A 190 18.93 -24.86 27.95
N VAL A 191 19.59 -24.86 26.78
CA VAL A 191 20.47 -25.95 26.40
C VAL A 191 21.74 -25.74 27.22
N MET A 192 21.93 -26.56 28.26
CA MET A 192 23.21 -26.67 28.95
C MET A 192 24.06 -27.61 28.09
N CYS A 193 25.15 -27.09 27.53
CA CYS A 193 26.18 -27.95 26.96
C CYS A 193 26.93 -28.55 28.16
N VAL A 194 26.79 -29.84 28.37
CA VAL A 194 27.69 -30.61 29.24
C VAL A 194 28.82 -31.08 28.34
N GLU A 195 30.01 -30.55 28.57
CA GLU A 195 31.25 -30.99 27.91
C GLU A 195 31.47 -32.48 28.20
N THR A 196 31.77 -33.25 27.16
CA THR A 196 32.17 -34.67 27.21
C THR A 196 33.63 -34.82 27.59
#